data_AF-A0AAV2RPX7-F1
#
_entry.id   AF-A0AAV2RPX7-F1
#
_cell.length_a   1.000
_cell.length_b   1.000
_cell.length_c   1.000
_cell.angle_alpha   90.00
_cell.angle_beta   90.00
_cell.angle_gamma   90.00
#
_symmetry.space_group_name_H-M   'P 1'
#
loop_
_entity.id
_entity.type
_entity.pdbx_description
1 polymer ?
#
loop_
_entity_poly.entity_id
_entity_poly.type
_entity_poly.pdbx_seq_one_letter_code
_entity_poly.pdbx_strand_id
1 'polypeptide(L)'
;SEDLASVEFNDEDGSNNNEGVCSSTLSGPCAPIAVVGHTCVVVQKGQKQIMLVIFGHSEKYGYLSTVQEYEFETSSWTTALSRGAVVNGVYGHTAVWDPSTSLVYIHGGLKSEGSNNHVIPHLITYNPNTHIWSLRRPAPVPRFLHSSVLVGGLMLVFGGNTHNDTAYSYGAKCYSADFIAYDITCDRWYSLSALPRLFLDVARYGHSATVSQDSMYVIGGFNGKMLGSVLKYTLGECKSQSSKECLGSYPGRKCVWNRILQRCEAWSNNDKTPYDECDLMTDKTNLTALCEQQSSCQSCVHNTYQCFWCGQECSHNKCSDNTK
;
A
#
# COMPACT_ATOMS: atom_id res chain seq x y z
N SER A 1 -2.60 7.67 -41.46
CA SER A 1 -3.61 8.11 -40.48
C SER A 1 -2.96 8.01 -39.13
N GLU A 2 -2.66 9.15 -38.52
CA GLU A 2 -2.15 9.19 -37.16
C GLU A 2 -3.37 9.26 -36.24
N ASP A 3 -3.69 8.14 -35.58
CA ASP A 3 -4.55 8.13 -34.42
C ASP A 3 -3.78 8.81 -33.28
N LEU A 4 -3.84 10.15 -33.24
CA LEU A 4 -3.34 10.91 -32.11
C LEU A 4 -4.28 10.70 -30.93
N ALA A 5 -3.73 10.31 -29.79
CA ALA A 5 -4.47 10.24 -28.54
C ALA A 5 -5.12 11.61 -28.24
N SER A 6 -6.44 11.66 -28.19
CA SER A 6 -7.19 12.84 -27.74
C SER A 6 -7.17 12.91 -26.22
N VAL A 7 -6.85 14.09 -25.69
CA VAL A 7 -7.01 14.41 -24.27
C VAL A 7 -8.26 15.27 -24.16
N GLU A 8 -9.34 14.71 -23.62
CA GLU A 8 -10.54 15.48 -23.27
C GLU A 8 -10.36 16.07 -21.87
N PHE A 9 -10.33 17.41 -21.79
CA PHE A 9 -10.39 18.15 -20.54
C PHE A 9 -11.85 18.45 -20.23
N ASN A 10 -12.42 17.78 -19.22
CA ASN A 10 -13.68 18.20 -18.61
C ASN A 10 -13.37 19.21 -17.50
N ASP A 11 -13.00 20.44 -17.90
CA ASP A 11 -13.10 21.59 -17.00
C ASP A 11 -14.56 22.05 -17.00
N GLU A 12 -15.37 21.59 -16.04
CA GLU A 12 -16.72 22.13 -15.83
C GLU A 12 -16.75 23.10 -14.66
N ASP A 13 -16.41 24.35 -14.96
CA ASP A 13 -17.20 25.49 -14.49
C ASP A 13 -18.25 25.78 -15.59
N GLY A 14 -19.28 24.92 -15.71
CA GLY A 14 -20.28 25.11 -16.75
C GLY A 14 -21.15 23.90 -17.06
N SER A 15 -22.11 23.63 -16.18
CA SER A 15 -23.42 23.03 -16.46
C SER A 15 -23.56 22.18 -17.73
N ASN A 16 -22.90 21.03 -17.82
CA ASN A 16 -23.23 20.02 -18.81
C ASN A 16 -23.56 18.68 -18.13
N ASN A 17 -24.82 18.27 -18.32
CA ASN A 17 -25.48 17.15 -17.66
C ASN A 17 -24.98 15.77 -18.12
N ASN A 18 -23.71 15.45 -17.85
CA ASN A 18 -23.25 14.08 -17.64
C ASN A 18 -22.75 13.91 -16.20
N GLU A 19 -23.39 14.60 -15.26
CA GLU A 19 -23.27 14.33 -13.83
C GLU A 19 -23.60 12.84 -13.60
N GLY A 20 -22.63 12.09 -13.06
CA GLY A 20 -22.84 10.71 -12.66
C GLY A 20 -24.12 10.62 -11.83
N VAL A 21 -25.04 9.76 -12.24
CA VAL A 21 -26.37 9.65 -11.62
C VAL A 21 -26.21 9.29 -10.14
N CYS A 22 -26.40 10.26 -9.25
CA CYS A 22 -26.50 10.03 -7.82
C CYS A 22 -27.77 9.19 -7.56
N SER A 23 -27.62 7.88 -7.39
CA SER A 23 -28.69 7.07 -6.80
C SER A 23 -28.82 7.48 -5.32
N SER A 24 -29.88 8.23 -5.02
CA SER A 24 -30.17 8.92 -3.76
C SER A 24 -30.47 8.02 -2.55
N THR A 25 -29.87 6.83 -2.47
CA THR A 25 -30.14 5.85 -1.41
C THR A 25 -29.04 5.74 -0.34
N LEU A 26 -27.87 6.33 -0.55
CA LEU A 26 -26.73 6.26 0.37
C LEU A 26 -26.37 7.64 0.93
N SER A 27 -26.21 7.74 2.24
CA SER A 27 -25.70 8.95 2.92
C SER A 27 -24.21 9.13 2.65
N GLY A 28 -23.83 10.03 1.74
CA GLY A 28 -22.43 10.33 1.45
C GLY A 28 -22.25 11.30 0.28
N PRO A 29 -21.04 11.84 0.07
CA PRO A 29 -20.74 12.67 -1.09
C PRO A 29 -20.83 11.83 -2.39
N CYS A 30 -21.41 12.40 -3.43
CA CYS A 30 -21.42 11.78 -4.76
C CYS A 30 -20.06 11.94 -5.45
N ALA A 31 -19.63 10.90 -6.17
CA ALA A 31 -18.45 10.94 -7.03
C ALA A 31 -18.78 11.60 -8.40
N PRO A 32 -17.80 12.20 -9.09
CA PRO A 32 -16.41 12.36 -8.65
C PRO A 32 -16.24 13.48 -7.62
N ILE A 33 -15.43 13.21 -6.60
CA ILE A 33 -15.04 14.16 -5.56
C ILE A 33 -13.63 14.62 -5.87
N ALA A 34 -13.45 15.94 -6.02
CA ALA A 34 -12.14 16.55 -6.21
C ALA A 34 -11.26 16.33 -4.97
N VAL A 35 -10.12 15.66 -5.18
CA VAL A 35 -9.17 15.28 -4.12
C VAL A 35 -7.72 15.45 -4.56
N VAL A 36 -6.85 15.83 -3.63
CA VAL A 36 -5.38 15.85 -3.82
C VAL A 36 -4.68 14.88 -2.88
N GLY A 37 -3.50 14.40 -3.30
CA GLY A 37 -2.71 13.41 -2.54
C GLY A 37 -3.41 12.06 -2.36
N HIS A 38 -4.39 11.77 -3.22
CA HIS A 38 -5.02 10.47 -3.36
C HIS A 38 -4.11 9.52 -4.14
N THR A 39 -4.49 8.24 -4.19
CA THR A 39 -3.91 7.28 -5.14
C THR A 39 -4.97 6.77 -6.10
N CYS A 40 -4.57 6.49 -7.33
CA CYS A 40 -5.40 5.85 -8.34
C CYS A 40 -4.81 4.49 -8.70
N VAL A 41 -5.65 3.46 -8.73
CA VAL A 41 -5.24 2.11 -9.13
C VAL A 41 -6.31 1.46 -10.00
N VAL A 42 -5.89 0.88 -11.12
CA VAL A 42 -6.78 0.07 -11.97
C VAL A 42 -6.79 -1.36 -11.43
N VAL A 43 -7.98 -1.90 -11.21
CA VAL A 43 -8.19 -3.23 -10.62
C VAL A 43 -9.19 -4.02 -11.42
N GLN A 44 -9.12 -5.35 -11.28
CA GLN A 44 -10.17 -6.25 -11.74
C GLN A 44 -11.23 -6.44 -10.64
N LYS A 45 -12.49 -6.08 -10.93
CA LYS A 45 -13.67 -6.30 -10.08
C LYS A 45 -14.65 -7.19 -10.82
N GLY A 46 -14.76 -8.45 -10.39
CA GLY A 46 -15.44 -9.50 -11.16
C GLY A 46 -14.84 -9.62 -12.56
N GLN A 47 -15.67 -9.42 -13.59
CA GLN A 47 -15.24 -9.46 -14.99
C GLN A 47 -14.84 -8.09 -15.56
N LYS A 48 -14.97 -7.01 -14.78
CA LYS A 48 -14.74 -5.64 -15.24
C LYS A 48 -13.41 -5.07 -14.74
N GLN A 49 -12.81 -4.19 -15.53
CA GLN A 49 -11.75 -3.31 -15.04
C GLN A 49 -12.36 -1.99 -14.60
N ILE A 50 -11.94 -1.52 -13.42
CA ILE A 50 -12.36 -0.24 -12.87
C ILE A 50 -11.14 0.50 -12.33
N MET A 51 -11.21 1.82 -12.26
CA MET A 51 -10.24 2.64 -11.52
C MET A 51 -10.80 2.96 -10.14
N LEU A 52 -9.99 2.72 -9.12
CA LEU A 52 -10.26 3.15 -7.76
C LEU A 52 -9.50 4.44 -7.48
N VAL A 53 -10.18 5.43 -6.89
CA VAL A 53 -9.57 6.60 -6.27
C VAL A 53 -9.66 6.43 -4.76
N ILE A 54 -8.50 6.30 -4.11
CA ILE A 54 -8.41 5.99 -2.68
C ILE A 54 -7.94 7.23 -1.92
N PHE A 55 -8.76 7.64 -0.94
CA PHE A 55 -8.51 8.72 0.02
C PHE A 55 -8.07 10.05 -0.62
N GLY A 56 -7.19 10.80 0.04
CA GLY A 56 -6.81 12.17 -0.30
C GLY A 56 -7.55 13.22 0.52
N HIS A 57 -7.25 14.48 0.19
CA HIS A 57 -7.84 15.66 0.82
C HIS A 57 -8.72 16.41 -0.18
N SER A 58 -9.95 16.70 0.21
CA SER A 58 -10.89 17.58 -0.49
C SER A 58 -11.03 18.89 0.26
N GLU A 59 -11.10 20.02 -0.44
CA GLU A 59 -11.37 21.32 0.17
C GLU A 59 -12.73 21.33 0.90
N LYS A 60 -13.74 20.67 0.33
CA LYS A 60 -15.11 20.64 0.87
C LYS A 60 -15.29 19.66 2.02
N TYR A 61 -14.62 18.51 1.98
CA TYR A 61 -14.87 17.40 2.90
C TYR A 61 -13.67 17.04 3.79
N GLY A 62 -12.52 17.71 3.61
CA GLY A 62 -11.29 17.38 4.31
C GLY A 62 -10.70 16.04 3.87
N TYR A 63 -10.06 15.33 4.80
CA TYR A 63 -9.48 14.00 4.55
C TYR A 63 -10.58 12.95 4.38
N LEU A 64 -10.60 12.30 3.22
CA LEU A 64 -11.65 11.34 2.86
C LEU A 64 -11.21 9.90 3.13
N SER A 65 -12.07 9.12 3.77
CA SER A 65 -11.95 7.65 3.90
C SER A 65 -12.78 6.88 2.86
N THR A 66 -13.47 7.60 1.96
CA THR A 66 -14.29 7.02 0.89
C THR A 66 -13.43 6.53 -0.27
N VAL A 67 -13.84 5.41 -0.88
CA VAL A 67 -13.28 4.94 -2.17
C VAL A 67 -14.24 5.35 -3.28
N GLN A 68 -13.71 6.02 -4.30
CA GLN A 68 -14.47 6.33 -5.51
C GLN A 68 -14.14 5.26 -6.56
N GLU A 69 -15.14 4.77 -7.27
CA GLU A 69 -14.99 3.79 -8.35
C GLU A 69 -15.41 4.42 -9.66
N TYR A 70 -14.53 4.34 -10.65
CA TYR A 70 -14.83 4.71 -12.03
C TYR A 70 -14.86 3.46 -12.91
N GLU A 71 -16.01 3.21 -13.51
CA GLU A 71 -16.20 2.09 -14.44
C GLU A 71 -15.96 2.56 -15.88
N PHE A 72 -14.93 2.03 -16.53
CA PHE A 72 -14.52 2.47 -17.86
C PHE A 72 -15.57 2.18 -18.95
N GLU A 73 -16.31 1.06 -18.86
CA GLU A 73 -17.28 0.66 -19.88
C GLU A 73 -18.50 1.58 -19.93
N THR A 74 -18.96 2.04 -18.76
CA THR A 74 -20.16 2.88 -18.61
C THR A 74 -19.81 4.34 -18.40
N SER A 75 -18.52 4.68 -18.29
CA SER A 75 -18.01 6.00 -17.94
C SER A 75 -18.69 6.59 -16.70
N SER A 76 -18.98 5.74 -15.71
CA SER A 76 -19.77 6.13 -14.54
C SER A 76 -18.94 6.14 -13.27
N TRP A 77 -19.24 7.12 -12.42
CA TRP A 77 -18.63 7.29 -11.10
C TRP A 77 -19.59 6.82 -10.02
N THR A 78 -19.06 6.09 -9.04
CA THR A 78 -19.79 5.70 -7.84
C THR A 78 -18.89 5.82 -6.62
N THR A 79 -19.49 5.86 -5.42
CA THR A 79 -18.76 5.73 -4.16
C THR A 79 -19.05 4.38 -3.53
N ALA A 80 -18.01 3.70 -3.07
CA ALA A 80 -18.14 2.40 -2.44
C ALA A 80 -18.45 2.56 -0.94
N LEU A 81 -19.54 1.92 -0.49
CA LEU A 81 -19.80 1.76 0.95
C LEU A 81 -18.92 0.63 1.48
N SER A 82 -17.84 1.02 2.13
CA SER A 82 -16.87 0.08 2.68
C SER A 82 -17.20 -0.35 4.12
N ARG A 83 -16.76 -1.56 4.47
CA ARG A 83 -16.89 -2.16 5.80
C ARG A 83 -15.58 -2.85 6.20
N GLY A 84 -15.55 -3.50 7.34
CA GLY A 84 -14.35 -4.17 7.85
C GLY A 84 -13.58 -3.25 8.77
N ALA A 85 -12.24 -3.32 8.75
CA ALA A 85 -11.42 -2.50 9.62
C ALA A 85 -11.73 -1.00 9.49
N VAL A 86 -11.76 -0.29 10.63
CA VAL A 86 -11.98 1.16 10.64
C VAL A 86 -10.72 1.84 10.13
N VAL A 87 -10.84 2.50 8.99
CA VAL A 87 -9.74 3.21 8.32
C VAL A 87 -10.00 4.71 8.31
N ASN A 88 -8.91 5.49 8.33
CA ASN A 88 -8.98 6.94 8.25
C ASN A 88 -8.38 7.39 6.92
N GLY A 89 -8.96 8.45 6.34
CA GLY A 89 -8.42 9.07 5.15
C GLY A 89 -7.02 9.60 5.37
N VAL A 90 -6.14 9.39 4.39
CA VAL A 90 -4.74 9.85 4.43
C VAL A 90 -4.30 10.50 3.13
N TYR A 91 -3.32 11.38 3.22
CA TYR A 91 -2.72 12.12 2.10
C TYR A 91 -1.31 11.59 1.78
N GLY A 92 -0.98 11.49 0.49
CA GLY A 92 0.38 11.14 0.03
C GLY A 92 0.78 9.71 0.38
N HIS A 93 -0.19 8.81 0.50
CA HIS A 93 0.02 7.38 0.62
C HIS A 93 0.32 6.77 -0.76
N THR A 94 0.65 5.49 -0.80
CA THR A 94 0.76 4.74 -2.06
C THR A 94 -0.18 3.53 -2.07
N ALA A 95 -0.57 3.07 -3.25
CA ALA A 95 -1.41 1.90 -3.42
C ALA A 95 -0.90 1.01 -4.57
N VAL A 96 -0.95 -0.31 -4.39
CA VAL A 96 -0.66 -1.30 -5.44
C VAL A 96 -1.74 -2.37 -5.44
N TRP A 97 -2.14 -2.83 -6.63
CA TRP A 97 -3.08 -3.94 -6.77
C TRP A 97 -2.34 -5.25 -7.04
N ASP A 98 -2.68 -6.28 -6.29
CA ASP A 98 -2.17 -7.63 -6.51
C ASP A 98 -3.26 -8.52 -7.12
N PRO A 99 -3.09 -8.99 -8.37
CA PRO A 99 -4.05 -9.89 -9.00
C PRO A 99 -4.13 -11.26 -8.30
N SER A 100 -3.06 -11.72 -7.64
CA SER A 100 -3.03 -13.06 -7.04
C SER A 100 -3.95 -13.15 -5.81
N THR A 101 -4.02 -12.08 -5.02
CA THR A 101 -4.92 -11.96 -3.86
C THR A 101 -6.22 -11.22 -4.19
N SER A 102 -6.30 -10.55 -5.35
CA SER A 102 -7.37 -9.61 -5.69
C SER A 102 -7.54 -8.48 -4.66
N LEU A 103 -6.46 -8.10 -3.98
CA LEU A 103 -6.45 -7.03 -2.98
C LEU A 103 -5.65 -5.84 -3.47
N VAL A 104 -6.08 -4.65 -3.05
CA VAL A 104 -5.25 -3.44 -3.11
C VAL A 104 -4.54 -3.29 -1.78
N TYR A 105 -3.23 -3.04 -1.82
CA TYR A 105 -2.38 -2.77 -0.67
C TYR A 105 -2.08 -1.28 -0.61
N ILE A 106 -2.42 -0.63 0.50
CA ILE A 106 -2.29 0.81 0.69
C ILE A 106 -1.32 1.06 1.84
N HIS A 107 -0.24 1.79 1.59
CA HIS A 107 0.82 2.01 2.57
C HIS A 107 1.06 3.48 2.90
N GLY A 108 1.20 3.74 4.20
CA GLY A 108 1.67 5.00 4.74
C GLY A 108 0.70 6.15 4.52
N GLY A 109 1.26 7.35 4.40
CA GLY A 109 0.52 8.59 4.25
C GLY A 109 0.54 9.46 5.51
N LEU A 110 -0.01 10.65 5.35
CA LEU A 110 -0.20 11.64 6.39
C LEU A 110 -1.66 11.59 6.84
N LYS A 111 -1.88 11.28 8.12
CA LYS A 111 -3.18 11.35 8.79
C LYS A 111 -3.30 12.69 9.51
N SER A 112 -4.44 13.35 9.36
CA SER A 112 -4.75 14.56 10.12
C SER A 112 -5.71 14.25 11.27
N GLU A 113 -5.35 14.66 12.47
CA GLU A 113 -6.14 14.55 13.69
C GLU A 113 -6.20 15.91 14.39
N GLY A 114 -7.31 16.63 14.20
CA GLY A 114 -7.47 17.99 14.73
C GLY A 114 -6.44 18.94 14.11
N SER A 115 -5.58 19.54 14.95
CA SER A 115 -4.51 20.45 14.52
C SER A 115 -3.19 19.74 14.18
N ASN A 116 -3.10 18.42 14.43
CA ASN A 116 -1.86 17.68 14.32
C ASN A 116 -1.88 16.75 13.11
N ASN A 117 -0.77 16.70 12.39
CA ASN A 117 -0.58 15.78 11.27
C ASN A 117 0.47 14.75 11.67
N HIS A 118 0.16 13.47 11.45
CA HIS A 118 1.02 12.35 11.77
C HIS A 118 1.27 11.51 10.53
N VAL A 119 2.53 11.29 10.20
CA VAL A 119 2.93 10.28 9.22
C VAL A 119 2.75 8.91 9.85
N ILE A 120 2.07 8.01 9.16
CA ILE A 120 1.70 6.70 9.70
C ILE A 120 2.48 5.57 9.00
N PRO A 121 2.75 4.45 9.70
CA PRO A 121 3.41 3.27 9.14
C PRO A 121 2.43 2.21 8.62
N HIS A 122 1.13 2.49 8.63
CA HIS A 122 0.11 1.48 8.41
C HIS A 122 0.21 0.86 7.00
N LEU A 123 -0.12 -0.42 6.94
CA LEU A 123 -0.44 -1.13 5.71
C LEU A 123 -1.85 -1.65 5.85
N ILE A 124 -2.74 -1.25 4.95
CA ILE A 124 -4.11 -1.72 4.92
C ILE A 124 -4.40 -2.34 3.56
N THR A 125 -5.37 -3.24 3.53
CA THR A 125 -5.82 -3.89 2.30
C THR A 125 -7.28 -3.60 2.04
N TYR A 126 -7.62 -3.39 0.77
CA TYR A 126 -8.99 -3.22 0.29
C TYR A 126 -9.32 -4.32 -0.70
N ASN A 127 -10.45 -5.01 -0.50
CA ASN A 127 -10.99 -5.91 -1.50
C ASN A 127 -12.05 -5.17 -2.35
N PRO A 128 -11.79 -4.92 -3.65
CA PRO A 128 -12.74 -4.22 -4.52
C PRO A 128 -14.02 -4.99 -4.81
N ASN A 129 -14.02 -6.32 -4.65
CA ASN A 129 -15.21 -7.15 -4.88
C ASN A 129 -16.14 -7.15 -3.67
N THR A 130 -15.60 -7.14 -2.45
CA THR A 130 -16.39 -7.23 -1.21
C THR A 130 -16.53 -5.90 -0.47
N HIS A 131 -15.74 -4.88 -0.86
CA HIS A 131 -15.63 -3.59 -0.18
C HIS A 131 -15.21 -3.70 1.28
N ILE A 132 -14.32 -4.65 1.57
CA ILE A 132 -13.84 -4.93 2.93
C ILE A 132 -12.42 -4.40 3.08
N TRP A 133 -12.20 -3.60 4.13
CA TRP A 133 -10.90 -3.21 4.63
C TRP A 133 -10.35 -4.24 5.61
N SER A 134 -9.04 -4.47 5.58
CA SER A 134 -8.34 -5.29 6.57
C SER A 134 -6.95 -4.76 6.86
N LEU A 135 -6.53 -4.81 8.12
CA LEU A 135 -5.21 -4.35 8.56
C LEU A 135 -4.15 -5.42 8.27
N ARG A 136 -2.97 -4.97 7.85
CA ARG A 136 -1.76 -5.78 7.65
C ARG A 136 -0.64 -5.23 8.51
N ARG A 137 0.45 -5.99 8.68
CA ARG A 137 1.53 -5.55 9.56
C ARG A 137 2.09 -4.20 9.14
N PRO A 138 2.23 -3.25 10.08
CA PRO A 138 2.74 -1.93 9.74
C PRO A 138 4.22 -2.01 9.38
N ALA A 139 4.68 -1.07 8.55
CA ALA A 139 6.09 -0.93 8.25
C ALA A 139 6.88 -0.49 9.50
N PRO A 140 8.19 -0.77 9.57
CA PRO A 140 9.01 -0.35 10.70
C PRO A 140 9.11 1.18 10.87
N VAL A 141 9.00 1.94 9.77
CA VAL A 141 9.17 3.39 9.75
C VAL A 141 7.99 4.04 8.99
N PRO A 142 7.28 5.01 9.60
CA PRO A 142 6.21 5.75 8.93
C PRO A 142 6.73 6.55 7.74
N ARG A 143 5.92 6.70 6.69
CA ARG A 143 6.30 7.49 5.51
C ARG A 143 5.12 8.01 4.70
N PHE A 144 5.32 9.13 4.02
CA PHE A 144 4.40 9.67 3.00
C PHE A 144 5.19 10.26 1.82
N LEU A 145 4.53 10.50 0.68
CA LEU A 145 5.13 10.91 -0.60
C LEU A 145 6.28 10.00 -1.05
N HIS A 146 6.20 8.72 -0.69
CA HIS A 146 7.05 7.66 -1.23
C HIS A 146 6.43 7.13 -2.53
N SER A 147 7.15 6.25 -3.23
CA SER A 147 6.57 5.44 -4.30
C SER A 147 6.59 3.97 -3.91
N SER A 148 5.58 3.23 -4.37
CA SER A 148 5.53 1.78 -4.25
C SER A 148 5.20 1.12 -5.57
N VAL A 149 5.75 -0.07 -5.81
CA VAL A 149 5.38 -0.91 -6.94
C VAL A 149 5.24 -2.37 -6.51
N LEU A 150 4.42 -3.13 -7.24
CA LEU A 150 4.32 -4.58 -7.05
C LEU A 150 5.13 -5.29 -8.14
N VAL A 151 6.16 -6.04 -7.73
CA VAL A 151 6.99 -6.82 -8.68
C VAL A 151 7.65 -8.00 -7.97
N GLY A 152 7.77 -9.14 -8.65
CA GLY A 152 8.49 -10.31 -8.12
C GLY A 152 7.91 -10.86 -6.80
N GLY A 153 6.59 -10.75 -6.59
CA GLY A 153 5.91 -11.19 -5.38
C GLY A 153 6.04 -10.27 -4.16
N LEU A 154 6.68 -9.11 -4.32
CA LEU A 154 6.91 -8.14 -3.26
C LEU A 154 6.31 -6.77 -3.62
N MET A 155 5.75 -6.08 -2.63
CA MET A 155 5.52 -4.64 -2.72
C MET A 155 6.82 -3.92 -2.35
N LEU A 156 7.48 -3.34 -3.34
CA LEU A 156 8.69 -2.55 -3.17
C LEU A 156 8.34 -1.10 -2.85
N VAL A 157 9.00 -0.50 -1.85
CA VAL A 157 8.71 0.86 -1.37
C VAL A 157 10.01 1.64 -1.23
N PHE A 158 10.12 2.76 -1.94
CA PHE A 158 11.33 3.57 -1.98
C PHE A 158 11.10 5.02 -1.51
N GLY A 159 12.03 5.50 -0.69
CA GLY A 159 12.13 6.89 -0.25
C GLY A 159 10.91 7.39 0.51
N GLY A 160 10.54 8.65 0.25
CA GLY A 160 9.50 9.37 0.97
C GLY A 160 10.03 10.21 2.12
N ASN A 161 9.10 10.88 2.81
CA ASN A 161 9.38 11.62 4.03
C ASN A 161 8.95 10.79 5.25
N THR A 162 9.87 10.57 6.18
CA THR A 162 9.72 9.72 7.37
C THR A 162 9.59 10.51 8.68
N HIS A 163 9.51 11.84 8.61
CA HIS A 163 9.50 12.72 9.78
C HIS A 163 8.10 13.29 10.07
N ASN A 164 7.77 13.37 11.37
CA ASN A 164 6.53 13.97 11.88
C ASN A 164 6.69 15.42 12.33
N ASP A 165 7.92 15.95 12.40
CA ASP A 165 8.18 17.28 12.95
C ASP A 165 7.92 18.39 11.93
N THR A 166 7.04 19.32 12.29
CA THR A 166 6.62 20.45 11.44
C THR A 166 7.20 21.80 11.85
N ALA A 167 8.09 21.91 12.84
CA ALA A 167 8.52 23.25 13.30
C ALA A 167 9.99 23.47 13.73
N TYR A 168 10.73 22.48 14.26
CA TYR A 168 12.02 22.79 14.93
C TYR A 168 13.12 21.72 14.82
N SER A 169 13.43 21.22 13.62
CA SER A 169 14.56 20.29 13.46
C SER A 169 15.74 20.96 12.78
N TYR A 170 16.75 21.31 13.58
CA TYR A 170 18.09 21.70 13.12
C TYR A 170 18.75 20.50 12.38
N GLY A 171 18.48 20.34 11.09
CA GLY A 171 19.23 19.43 10.20
C GLY A 171 18.62 18.05 9.93
N ALA A 172 17.33 17.81 10.25
CA ALA A 172 16.66 16.56 9.83
C ALA A 172 16.36 16.58 8.32
N LYS A 173 16.74 15.52 7.60
CA LYS A 173 16.43 15.37 6.16
C LYS A 173 15.00 14.86 5.99
N CYS A 174 14.10 15.70 5.48
CA CYS A 174 12.71 15.34 5.16
C CYS A 174 12.56 14.37 3.95
N TYR A 175 13.64 13.77 3.49
CA TYR A 175 13.69 12.86 2.35
C TYR A 175 14.57 11.67 2.73
N SER A 176 14.08 10.47 2.46
CA SER A 176 14.75 9.22 2.79
C SER A 176 15.25 8.51 1.53
N ALA A 177 16.33 7.73 1.69
CA ALA A 177 16.81 6.74 0.72
C ALA A 177 16.38 5.32 1.11
N ASP A 178 15.57 5.18 2.17
CA ASP A 178 15.14 3.88 2.66
C ASP A 178 14.43 3.11 1.56
N PHE A 179 14.84 1.86 1.43
CA PHE A 179 14.25 0.92 0.51
C PHE A 179 13.80 -0.30 1.29
N ILE A 180 12.49 -0.49 1.37
CA ILE A 180 11.87 -1.61 2.08
C ILE A 180 11.00 -2.40 1.09
N ALA A 181 10.75 -3.65 1.43
CA ALA A 181 9.85 -4.52 0.68
C ALA A 181 8.87 -5.18 1.64
N TYR A 182 7.64 -5.36 1.20
CA TYR A 182 6.64 -6.15 1.90
C TYR A 182 6.35 -7.42 1.10
N ASP A 183 6.55 -8.57 1.74
CA ASP A 183 6.18 -9.88 1.21
C ASP A 183 4.70 -10.12 1.46
N ILE A 184 3.94 -10.10 0.36
CA ILE A 184 2.49 -10.25 0.38
C ILE A 184 2.06 -11.61 0.88
N THR A 185 2.82 -12.66 0.56
CA THR A 185 2.49 -14.03 0.95
C THR A 185 2.75 -14.26 2.43
N CYS A 186 3.81 -13.66 2.97
CA CYS A 186 4.22 -13.87 4.36
C CYS A 186 3.72 -12.80 5.33
N ASP A 187 3.09 -11.72 4.84
CA ASP A 187 2.67 -10.57 5.65
C ASP A 187 3.83 -9.99 6.46
N ARG A 188 4.96 -9.67 5.80
CA ARG A 188 6.18 -9.21 6.47
C ARG A 188 6.96 -8.16 5.71
N TRP A 189 7.58 -7.27 6.47
CA TRP A 189 8.47 -6.24 5.95
C TRP A 189 9.93 -6.66 6.03
N TYR A 190 10.68 -6.27 5.01
CA TYR A 190 12.11 -6.49 4.88
C TYR A 190 12.79 -5.19 4.49
N SER A 191 14.00 -4.99 4.98
CA SER A 191 14.83 -3.87 4.55
C SER A 191 15.74 -4.32 3.41
N LEU A 192 15.74 -3.59 2.31
CA LEU A 192 16.63 -3.83 1.16
C LEU A 192 17.96 -3.07 1.29
N SER A 193 18.35 -2.70 2.51
CA SER A 193 19.52 -1.87 2.86
C SER A 193 20.88 -2.41 2.40
N ALA A 194 20.94 -3.58 1.76
CA ALA A 194 22.15 -4.18 1.20
C ALA A 194 22.46 -3.72 -0.24
N LEU A 195 21.89 -2.60 -0.72
CA LEU A 195 22.31 -2.04 -2.00
C LEU A 195 23.78 -1.59 -1.91
N PRO A 196 24.71 -2.18 -2.68
CA PRO A 196 26.11 -1.82 -2.60
C PRO A 196 26.27 -0.36 -3.01
N ARG A 197 26.70 0.47 -2.05
CA ARG A 197 27.29 1.80 -2.23
C ARG A 197 26.69 2.57 -3.42
N LEU A 198 25.47 3.07 -3.25
CA LEU A 198 25.03 4.20 -4.07
C LEU A 198 25.97 5.36 -3.74
N PHE A 199 26.96 5.60 -4.61
CA PHE A 199 27.91 6.71 -4.50
C PHE A 199 27.24 8.10 -4.62
N LEU A 200 25.91 8.15 -4.76
CA LEU A 200 25.08 9.33 -4.88
C LEU A 200 24.05 9.40 -3.74
N ASP A 201 23.78 10.60 -3.24
CA ASP A 201 22.62 10.87 -2.38
C ASP A 201 21.34 10.68 -3.21
N VAL A 202 20.76 9.47 -3.13
CA VAL A 202 19.54 9.11 -3.85
C VAL A 202 18.27 9.44 -3.07
N ALA A 203 18.40 9.90 -1.83
CA ALA A 203 17.28 10.15 -0.94
C ALA A 203 16.34 11.17 -1.57
N ARG A 204 15.02 10.88 -1.57
CA ARG A 204 14.01 11.71 -2.25
C ARG A 204 12.60 11.39 -1.77
N TYR A 205 11.70 12.36 -1.88
CA TYR A 205 10.25 12.14 -1.81
C TYR A 205 9.56 12.80 -3.02
N GLY A 206 8.26 12.56 -3.20
CA GLY A 206 7.46 13.16 -4.27
C GLY A 206 7.89 12.75 -5.67
N HIS A 207 8.51 11.57 -5.79
CA HIS A 207 8.87 10.95 -7.05
C HIS A 207 7.77 9.98 -7.49
N SER A 208 7.83 9.57 -8.76
CA SER A 208 6.99 8.49 -9.29
C SER A 208 7.81 7.22 -9.45
N ALA A 209 7.17 6.06 -9.38
CA ALA A 209 7.80 4.80 -9.75
C ALA A 209 6.90 3.93 -10.64
N THR A 210 7.53 3.12 -11.48
CA THR A 210 6.85 2.16 -12.34
C THR A 210 7.69 0.89 -12.52
N VAL A 211 7.04 -0.19 -12.96
CA VAL A 211 7.69 -1.47 -13.25
C VAL A 211 7.84 -1.63 -14.75
N SER A 212 9.03 -2.03 -15.19
CA SER A 212 9.26 -2.47 -16.56
C SER A 212 10.37 -3.52 -16.57
N GLN A 213 10.18 -4.63 -17.29
CA GLN A 213 11.16 -5.71 -17.45
C GLN A 213 11.78 -6.16 -16.10
N ASP A 214 10.95 -6.59 -15.15
CA ASP A 214 11.39 -7.02 -13.81
C ASP A 214 12.32 -6.00 -13.12
N SER A 215 12.07 -4.71 -13.33
CA SER A 215 12.84 -3.63 -12.70
C SER A 215 11.90 -2.51 -12.26
N MET A 216 12.19 -1.94 -11.09
CA MET A 216 11.56 -0.71 -10.63
C MET A 216 12.33 0.48 -11.17
N TYR A 217 11.62 1.42 -11.79
CA TYR A 217 12.15 2.70 -12.23
C TYR A 217 11.59 3.79 -11.33
N VAL A 218 12.46 4.60 -10.71
CA VAL A 218 12.10 5.76 -9.89
C VAL A 218 12.49 7.02 -10.64
N ILE A 219 11.54 7.91 -10.88
CA ILE A 219 11.70 9.07 -11.75
C ILE A 219 11.46 10.34 -10.94
N GLY A 220 12.44 11.24 -10.98
CA GLY A 220 12.33 12.58 -10.42
C GLY A 220 12.31 12.63 -8.89
N GLY A 221 11.48 13.51 -8.33
CA GLY A 221 11.36 13.76 -6.89
C GLY A 221 12.16 14.97 -6.40
N PHE A 222 12.17 15.15 -5.09
CA PHE A 222 12.78 16.28 -4.41
C PHE A 222 13.68 15.83 -3.26
N ASN A 223 14.85 16.47 -3.13
CA ASN A 223 15.79 16.27 -2.02
C ASN A 223 16.41 17.59 -1.51
N GLY A 224 15.66 18.68 -1.64
CA GLY A 224 16.16 20.06 -1.52
C GLY A 224 16.34 20.74 -2.87
N LYS A 225 16.39 19.96 -3.96
CA LYS A 225 16.30 20.41 -5.35
C LYS A 225 15.39 19.48 -6.14
N MET A 226 14.84 19.98 -7.24
CA MET A 226 14.08 19.15 -8.16
C MET A 226 15.01 18.23 -8.93
N LEU A 227 14.69 16.95 -8.93
CA LEU A 227 15.48 15.91 -9.58
C LEU A 227 14.89 15.60 -10.95
N GLY A 228 15.75 15.55 -11.97
CA GLY A 228 15.44 14.96 -13.28
C GLY A 228 16.04 13.56 -13.45
N SER A 229 16.53 12.94 -12.36
CA SER A 229 17.22 11.65 -12.41
C SER A 229 16.24 10.49 -12.44
N VAL A 230 16.65 9.42 -13.14
CA VAL A 230 15.98 8.12 -13.16
C VAL A 230 16.87 7.12 -12.42
N LEU A 231 16.33 6.46 -11.40
CA LEU A 231 16.98 5.31 -10.77
C LEU A 231 16.34 4.04 -11.30
N LYS A 232 17.16 3.05 -11.64
CA LYS A 232 16.70 1.70 -12.00
C LYS A 232 17.15 0.74 -10.91
N TYR A 233 16.21 0.00 -10.34
CA TYR A 233 16.46 -1.12 -9.46
C TYR A 233 16.07 -2.41 -10.19
N THR A 234 17.08 -3.21 -10.54
CA THR A 234 16.89 -4.53 -11.16
C THR A 234 16.79 -5.59 -10.08
N LEU A 235 15.82 -6.49 -10.20
CA LEU A 235 15.68 -7.61 -9.28
C LEU A 235 16.87 -8.58 -9.39
N GLY A 236 17.38 -9.03 -8.25
CA GLY A 236 18.41 -10.07 -8.19
C GLY A 236 17.82 -11.47 -8.30
N GLU A 237 18.70 -12.47 -8.26
CA GLU A 237 18.33 -13.88 -8.43
C GLU A 237 18.26 -14.62 -7.10
N CYS A 238 17.32 -15.55 -6.99
CA CYS A 238 17.18 -16.44 -5.85
C CYS A 238 18.24 -17.54 -5.93
N LYS A 239 19.39 -17.31 -5.29
CA LYS A 239 20.52 -18.26 -5.23
C LYS A 239 20.88 -18.51 -3.78
N SER A 240 20.49 -19.67 -3.25
CA SER A 240 20.84 -20.09 -1.89
C SER A 240 20.97 -21.60 -1.83
N GLN A 241 21.89 -22.08 -0.98
CA GLN A 241 22.19 -23.51 -0.85
C GLN A 241 21.33 -24.18 0.23
N SER A 242 20.65 -23.39 1.06
CA SER A 242 19.77 -23.88 2.11
C SER A 242 18.38 -23.23 2.04
N SER A 243 17.36 -23.96 2.52
CA SER A 243 15.99 -23.44 2.62
C SER A 243 15.91 -22.17 3.48
N LYS A 244 16.57 -22.17 4.64
CA LYS A 244 16.57 -21.01 5.54
C LYS A 244 17.16 -19.75 4.89
N GLU A 245 18.30 -19.88 4.21
CA GLU A 245 18.90 -18.74 3.49
C GLU A 245 18.02 -18.30 2.33
N CYS A 246 17.40 -19.23 1.60
CA CYS A 246 16.50 -18.93 0.51
C CYS A 246 15.30 -18.08 0.95
N LEU A 247 14.61 -18.52 2.02
CA LEU A 247 13.43 -17.84 2.56
C LEU A 247 13.77 -16.55 3.33
N GLY A 248 15.01 -16.43 3.80
CA GLY A 248 15.54 -15.21 4.40
C GLY A 248 16.16 -14.23 3.41
N SER A 249 16.33 -14.62 2.14
CA SER A 249 16.95 -13.81 1.10
C SER A 249 15.91 -12.97 0.37
N TYR A 250 16.16 -11.66 0.30
CA TYR A 250 15.31 -10.70 -0.40
C TYR A 250 16.15 -9.89 -1.39
N PRO A 251 16.55 -10.48 -2.54
CA PRO A 251 17.28 -9.77 -3.58
C PRO A 251 16.38 -8.82 -4.38
N GLY A 252 15.34 -8.25 -3.76
CA GLY A 252 14.28 -7.48 -4.40
C GLY A 252 13.10 -8.30 -4.93
N ARG A 253 13.17 -9.63 -4.85
CA ARG A 253 12.07 -10.54 -5.19
C ARG A 253 11.86 -11.59 -4.12
N LYS A 254 10.65 -12.15 -4.08
CA LYS A 254 10.30 -13.26 -3.21
C LYS A 254 10.99 -14.52 -3.70
N CYS A 255 11.73 -15.17 -2.81
CA CYS A 255 12.35 -16.46 -3.05
C CYS A 255 11.58 -17.56 -2.32
N VAL A 256 11.44 -18.71 -2.97
CA VAL A 256 10.77 -19.89 -2.43
C VAL A 256 11.67 -21.11 -2.51
N TRP A 257 11.56 -22.03 -1.56
CA TRP A 257 12.38 -23.23 -1.53
C TRP A 257 11.62 -24.41 -2.11
N ASN A 258 12.14 -24.99 -3.19
CA ASN A 258 11.57 -26.20 -3.78
C ASN A 258 12.07 -27.43 -3.02
N ARG A 259 11.19 -28.09 -2.27
CA ARG A 259 11.55 -29.25 -1.43
C ARG A 259 11.91 -30.49 -2.24
N ILE A 260 11.39 -30.63 -3.46
CA ILE A 260 11.66 -31.77 -4.33
C ILE A 260 13.02 -31.62 -5.00
N LEU A 261 13.27 -30.43 -5.57
CA LEU A 261 14.49 -30.13 -6.31
C LEU A 261 15.63 -29.63 -5.42
N GLN A 262 15.37 -29.37 -4.13
CA GLN A 262 16.33 -28.86 -3.15
C GLN A 262 17.05 -27.60 -3.67
N ARG A 263 16.28 -26.67 -4.26
CA ARG A 263 16.81 -25.44 -4.85
C ARG A 263 15.97 -24.23 -4.50
N CYS A 264 16.64 -23.09 -4.41
CA CYS A 264 16.00 -21.79 -4.26
C CYS A 264 15.52 -21.28 -5.61
N GLU A 265 14.25 -20.89 -5.70
CA GLU A 265 13.63 -20.40 -6.94
C GLU A 265 12.96 -19.06 -6.71
N ALA A 266 12.78 -18.29 -7.79
CA ALA A 266 11.93 -17.12 -7.74
C ALA A 266 10.47 -17.55 -7.57
N TRP A 267 9.74 -16.82 -6.72
CA TRP A 267 8.31 -17.06 -6.56
C TRP A 267 7.56 -16.87 -7.87
N SER A 268 6.58 -17.74 -8.10
CA SER A 268 5.65 -17.67 -9.23
C SER A 268 4.24 -17.99 -8.75
N ASN A 269 3.22 -17.52 -9.48
CA ASN A 269 1.80 -17.78 -9.18
C ASN A 269 1.35 -19.24 -9.46
N ASN A 270 2.28 -20.17 -9.68
CA ASN A 270 1.98 -21.56 -10.03
C ASN A 270 1.78 -22.43 -8.78
N ASP A 271 1.46 -23.71 -9.01
CA ASP A 271 1.12 -24.68 -7.97
C ASP A 271 2.13 -24.69 -6.79
N LYS A 272 1.64 -24.31 -5.61
CA LYS A 272 2.41 -24.07 -4.38
C LYS A 272 2.83 -25.34 -3.67
N THR A 273 2.35 -26.51 -4.10
CA THR A 273 2.44 -27.77 -3.36
C THR A 273 3.86 -28.25 -2.98
N PRO A 274 4.94 -28.05 -3.78
CA PRO A 274 6.28 -28.43 -3.35
C PRO A 274 7.07 -27.33 -2.62
N TYR A 275 6.52 -26.13 -2.45
CA TYR A 275 7.28 -24.95 -2.03
C TYR A 275 7.13 -24.62 -0.55
N ASP A 276 8.24 -24.33 0.12
CA ASP A 276 8.21 -23.52 1.34
C ASP A 276 8.22 -22.04 0.91
N GLU A 277 7.28 -21.25 1.42
CA GLU A 277 7.09 -19.84 1.00
C GLU A 277 7.55 -18.81 2.05
N CYS A 278 7.59 -19.18 3.33
CA CYS A 278 7.84 -18.24 4.43
C CYS A 278 8.73 -18.87 5.52
N ASP A 279 9.72 -18.13 6.01
CA ASP A 279 10.50 -18.53 7.18
C ASP A 279 9.71 -18.27 8.46
N LEU A 280 9.24 -19.31 9.15
CA LEU A 280 8.45 -19.15 10.37
C LEU A 280 9.29 -18.75 11.60
N MET A 281 10.62 -18.82 11.55
CA MET A 281 11.49 -18.77 12.75
C MET A 281 12.04 -17.37 13.07
N THR A 282 11.88 -16.39 12.18
CA THR A 282 12.49 -15.05 12.30
C THR A 282 11.50 -13.93 12.60
N ASP A 283 10.24 -14.27 12.87
CA ASP A 283 9.20 -13.28 13.14
C ASP A 283 9.38 -12.61 14.51
N LYS A 284 9.75 -11.34 14.51
CA LYS A 284 9.89 -10.52 15.73
C LYS A 284 8.72 -9.56 15.93
N THR A 285 7.68 -9.61 15.10
CA THR A 285 6.54 -8.69 15.25
C THR A 285 5.78 -9.01 16.53
N ASN A 286 5.59 -8.02 17.40
CA ASN A 286 4.75 -8.15 18.59
C ASN A 286 3.26 -8.05 18.20
N LEU A 287 2.68 -9.18 17.77
CA LEU A 287 1.28 -9.26 17.35
C LEU A 287 0.31 -8.92 18.48
N THR A 288 0.64 -9.26 19.73
CA THR A 288 -0.15 -8.91 20.92
C THR A 288 -0.35 -7.39 21.02
N ALA A 289 0.75 -6.63 20.92
CA ALA A 289 0.68 -5.17 20.96
C ALA A 289 -0.12 -4.59 19.78
N LEU A 290 -0.08 -5.21 18.59
CA LEU A 290 -0.89 -4.78 17.45
C LEU A 290 -2.39 -5.01 17.68
N CYS A 291 -2.77 -6.12 18.31
CA CYS A 291 -4.15 -6.39 18.70
C CYS A 291 -4.63 -5.39 19.75
N GLU A 292 -3.86 -5.18 20.82
CA GLU A 292 -4.22 -4.27 21.92
C GLU A 292 -4.40 -2.81 21.49
N GLN A 293 -3.75 -2.40 20.40
CA GLN A 293 -3.95 -1.07 19.80
C GLN A 293 -5.31 -0.90 19.11
N GLN A 294 -6.05 -1.97 18.83
CA GLN A 294 -7.33 -1.90 18.14
C GLN A 294 -8.46 -1.53 19.10
N SER A 295 -9.03 -0.34 18.91
CA SER A 295 -10.12 0.19 19.75
C SER A 295 -11.53 -0.23 19.31
N SER A 296 -11.67 -0.94 18.19
CA SER A 296 -12.97 -1.36 17.66
C SER A 296 -12.99 -2.85 17.33
N CYS A 297 -14.15 -3.48 17.58
CA CYS A 297 -14.40 -4.87 17.19
C CYS A 297 -14.12 -5.10 15.70
N GLN A 298 -14.55 -4.16 14.85
CA GLN A 298 -14.36 -4.23 13.41
C GLN A 298 -12.87 -4.28 13.01
N SER A 299 -12.03 -3.39 13.54
CA SER A 299 -10.58 -3.42 13.29
C SER A 299 -9.90 -4.63 13.92
N CYS A 300 -10.39 -5.07 15.08
CA CYS A 300 -9.87 -6.24 15.79
C CYS A 300 -10.08 -7.56 15.02
N VAL A 301 -11.19 -7.72 14.29
CA VAL A 301 -11.47 -8.98 13.58
C VAL A 301 -11.10 -8.95 12.09
N HIS A 302 -10.82 -7.77 11.54
CA HIS A 302 -10.39 -7.61 10.14
C HIS A 302 -8.90 -7.26 10.06
N ASN A 303 -8.04 -8.21 10.43
CA ASN A 303 -6.60 -8.09 10.31
C ASN A 303 -5.92 -9.46 10.10
N THR A 304 -4.61 -9.44 9.86
CA THR A 304 -3.78 -10.66 9.77
C THR A 304 -3.12 -11.08 11.08
N TYR A 305 -3.38 -10.37 12.17
CA TYR A 305 -2.68 -10.56 13.44
C TYR A 305 -3.26 -11.71 14.26
N GLN A 306 -4.36 -12.33 13.85
CA GLN A 306 -5.08 -13.35 14.63
C GLN A 306 -5.63 -12.83 15.96
N CYS A 307 -6.18 -11.61 15.95
CA CYS A 307 -6.84 -11.06 17.13
C CYS A 307 -8.28 -11.57 17.30
N PHE A 308 -8.75 -11.50 18.54
CA PHE A 308 -10.11 -11.82 18.98
C PHE A 308 -10.68 -10.64 19.78
N TRP A 309 -11.94 -10.30 19.53
CA TRP A 309 -12.63 -9.27 20.29
C TRP A 309 -13.24 -9.85 21.56
N CYS A 310 -12.79 -9.37 22.72
CA CYS A 310 -13.13 -9.89 24.05
C CYS A 310 -14.11 -8.97 24.79
N GLY A 311 -15.18 -8.57 24.09
CA GLY A 311 -16.24 -7.71 24.62
C GLY A 311 -15.91 -6.22 24.59
N GLN A 312 -14.82 -5.79 25.24
CA GLN A 312 -14.39 -4.39 25.30
C GLN A 312 -12.97 -4.15 24.80
N GLU A 313 -12.17 -5.20 24.72
CA GLU A 313 -10.76 -5.12 24.32
C GLU A 313 -10.46 -6.12 23.20
N CYS A 314 -9.40 -5.84 22.45
CA CYS A 314 -8.89 -6.72 21.42
C CYS A 314 -7.66 -7.47 21.94
N SER A 315 -7.69 -8.80 21.89
CA SER A 315 -6.62 -9.66 22.40
C SER A 315 -6.08 -10.61 21.34
N HIS A 316 -4.85 -11.07 21.51
CA HIS A 316 -4.18 -11.98 20.57
C HIS A 316 -4.36 -13.45 20.98
N ASN A 317 -4.72 -14.31 20.03
CA ASN A 317 -4.93 -15.77 20.17
C ASN A 317 -6.06 -16.25 21.11
N LYS A 318 -6.37 -15.53 22.20
CA LYS A 318 -7.40 -15.92 23.16
C LYS A 318 -7.93 -14.72 23.91
N CYS A 319 -9.16 -14.81 24.39
CA CYS A 319 -9.65 -13.91 25.42
C CYS A 319 -9.13 -14.35 26.78
N SER A 320 -8.79 -13.39 27.63
CA SER A 320 -8.50 -13.67 29.03
C SER A 320 -9.78 -14.17 29.69
N ASP A 321 -9.76 -15.35 30.31
CA ASP A 321 -10.91 -15.96 31.03
C ASP A 321 -11.33 -15.18 32.32
N ASN A 322 -11.00 -13.89 32.41
CA ASN A 322 -11.31 -13.03 33.55
C ASN A 322 -12.67 -12.31 33.42
N THR A 323 -13.63 -12.92 32.74
CA THR A 323 -15.05 -12.52 32.82
C THR A 323 -15.78 -13.45 33.80
N LYS A 324 -15.66 -13.13 35.09
CA LYS A 324 -16.67 -13.48 36.11
C LYS A 324 -17.70 -12.37 36.21
#